data_AF-A0A3L8Q0L3-F1
#
_entry.id   AF-A0A3L8Q0L3-F1
#
_cell.length_a   1.000
_cell.length_b   1.000
_cell.length_c   1.000
_cell.angle_alpha   90.00
_cell.angle_beta   90.00
_cell.angle_gamma   90.00
#
_symmetry.space_group_name_H-M   'P 1'
#
loop_
_entity.id
_entity.type
_entity.pdbx_description
1 polymer ?
#
loop_
_entity_poly.entity_id
_entity_poly.type
_entity_poly.pdbx_seq_one_letter_code
_entity_poly.pdbx_strand_id
1 'polypeptide(L)'
;MNFKKAPIVYLQGKPVLLFDKQANLLEALEDKEIDIFSECRNGFCGSCKTKVISGTVEYTNEPLAVLEEDECLPCCCSPSSDLDLDLTSDIDTNVLGEYIKK
;
A
#
# COMPACT_ATOMS: atom_id res chain seq x y z
N MET A 1 -2.76 -7.86 27.03
CA MET A 1 -3.10 -6.95 25.91
C MET A 1 -1.96 -7.05 24.91
N ASN A 2 -2.24 -7.47 23.68
CA ASN A 2 -1.21 -7.71 22.68
C ASN A 2 -0.94 -6.40 21.94
N PHE A 3 0.12 -5.70 22.31
CA PHE A 3 0.55 -4.51 21.59
C PHE A 3 1.29 -4.96 20.31
N LYS A 4 0.56 -5.27 19.24
CA LYS A 4 1.19 -5.41 17.91
C LYS A 4 1.72 -4.02 17.55
N LYS A 5 3.03 -3.94 17.30
CA LYS A 5 3.66 -2.71 16.80
C LYS A 5 3.01 -2.36 15.46
N ALA A 6 2.59 -1.10 15.31
CA ALA A 6 2.06 -0.59 14.06
C ALA A 6 3.15 -0.73 12.96
N PRO A 7 2.83 -1.35 11.80
CA PRO A 7 3.75 -1.48 10.69
C PRO A 7 4.16 -0.13 10.09
N ILE A 8 5.40 -0.05 9.61
CA ILE A 8 5.87 1.07 8.80
C ILE A 8 5.70 0.71 7.33
N VAL A 9 5.12 1.63 6.55
CA VAL A 9 5.08 1.52 5.09
C VAL A 9 6.21 2.34 4.50
N TYR A 10 6.94 1.71 3.57
CA TYR A 10 8.06 2.24 2.83
C TYR A 10 7.70 2.34 1.34
N LEU A 11 8.28 3.32 0.66
CA LEU A 11 8.32 3.38 -0.79
C LEU A 11 9.77 3.28 -1.23
N GLN A 12 10.12 2.20 -1.93
CA GLN A 12 11.47 1.91 -2.40
C GLN A 12 12.53 2.08 -1.29
N GLY A 13 12.26 1.52 -0.12
CA GLY A 13 13.14 1.55 1.05
C GLY A 13 13.07 2.84 1.88
N LYS A 14 12.23 3.82 1.51
CA LYS A 14 12.07 5.06 2.28
C LYS A 14 10.79 5.03 3.12
N PRO A 15 10.84 5.23 4.44
CA PRO A 15 9.65 5.23 5.28
C PRO A 15 8.75 6.43 4.97
N VAL A 16 7.47 6.18 4.71
CA VAL A 16 6.48 7.23 4.37
C VAL A 16 5.40 7.40 5.41
N LEU A 17 4.95 6.32 6.06
CA LEU A 17 3.91 6.38 7.08
C LEU A 17 3.96 5.21 8.06
N LEU A 18 3.28 5.40 9.19
CA LEU A 18 2.96 4.36 10.16
C LEU A 18 1.50 3.96 9.95
N PHE A 19 1.24 2.67 9.74
CA PHE A 19 -0.12 2.15 9.55
C PHE A 19 -0.76 1.83 10.91
N ASP A 20 -1.71 2.67 11.33
CA ASP A 20 -2.31 2.57 12.68
C ASP A 20 -3.84 2.62 12.62
N LYS A 21 -4.40 3.73 12.12
CA LYS A 21 -5.84 4.03 12.26
C LYS A 21 -6.66 3.87 10.98
N GLN A 22 -6.00 3.59 9.86
CA GLN A 22 -6.64 3.54 8.55
C GLN A 22 -7.36 2.20 8.33
N ALA A 23 -8.44 2.24 7.56
CA ALA A 23 -9.21 1.02 7.30
C ALA A 23 -8.48 0.06 6.35
N ASN A 24 -7.70 0.61 5.41
CA ASN A 24 -6.92 -0.14 4.43
C ASN A 24 -5.70 0.68 3.98
N LEU A 25 -4.79 0.01 3.26
CA LEU A 25 -3.54 0.59 2.79
C LEU A 25 -3.74 1.74 1.81
N LEU A 26 -4.79 1.71 0.97
CA LEU A 26 -5.11 2.82 0.05
C LEU A 26 -5.40 4.10 0.82
N GLU A 27 -6.25 4.06 1.85
CA GLU A 27 -6.56 5.24 2.68
C GLU A 27 -5.32 5.78 3.38
N ALA A 28 -4.42 4.92 3.86
CA ALA A 28 -3.17 5.36 4.46
C ALA A 28 -2.27 6.12 3.49
N LEU A 29 -2.21 5.68 2.24
CA LEU A 29 -1.43 6.35 1.20
C LEU A 29 -2.10 7.68 0.79
N GLU A 30 -3.42 7.71 0.64
CA GLU A 30 -4.19 8.93 0.38
C GLU A 30 -4.05 9.97 1.51
N ASP A 31 -4.00 9.55 2.78
CA ASP A 31 -3.70 10.42 3.95
C ASP A 31 -2.32 11.10 3.85
N LYS A 32 -1.43 10.55 3.04
CA LYS A 32 -0.11 11.11 2.71
C LYS A 32 -0.09 11.76 1.34
N GLU A 33 -1.23 12.05 0.72
CA GLU A 33 -1.27 12.63 -0.63
C GLU A 33 -0.51 11.76 -1.66
N ILE A 34 -0.45 10.44 -1.41
CA ILE A 34 0.09 9.43 -2.32
C ILE A 34 -1.10 8.77 -3.01
N ASP A 35 -1.45 9.27 -4.19
CA ASP A 35 -2.58 8.77 -4.96
C ASP A 35 -2.21 7.47 -5.69
N ILE A 36 -3.04 6.44 -5.50
CA ILE A 36 -3.04 5.21 -6.30
C ILE A 36 -4.37 5.12 -7.03
N PHE A 37 -4.32 4.81 -8.32
CA PHE A 37 -5.54 4.65 -9.08
C PHE A 37 -6.37 3.48 -8.55
N SER A 38 -7.61 3.76 -8.16
CA SER A 38 -8.54 2.75 -7.63
C SER A 38 -9.97 3.08 -8.03
N GLU A 39 -10.63 2.15 -8.72
CA GLU A 39 -12.01 2.33 -9.19
C GLU A 39 -13.03 1.68 -8.24
N CYS A 40 -12.85 0.38 -7.93
CA CYS A 40 -13.85 -0.38 -7.18
C CYS A 40 -13.75 -0.24 -5.65
N ARG A 41 -12.56 0.11 -5.13
CA ARG A 41 -12.22 0.17 -3.70
C ARG A 41 -12.61 -1.05 -2.84
N ASN A 42 -12.77 -2.23 -3.45
CA ASN A 42 -13.22 -3.44 -2.76
C ASN A 42 -12.53 -4.73 -3.24
N GLY A 43 -11.40 -4.62 -3.96
CA GLY A 43 -10.64 -5.78 -4.44
C GLY A 43 -11.23 -6.49 -5.67
N PHE A 44 -12.21 -5.88 -6.35
CA PHE A 44 -12.88 -6.48 -7.51
C PHE A 44 -12.15 -6.22 -8.84
N CYS A 45 -11.81 -4.96 -9.16
CA CYS A 45 -11.30 -4.59 -10.49
C CYS A 45 -9.79 -4.80 -10.67
N GLY A 46 -9.03 -4.89 -9.58
CA GLY A 46 -7.56 -5.01 -9.62
C GLY A 46 -6.81 -3.75 -10.07
N SER A 47 -7.48 -2.62 -10.29
CA SER A 47 -6.85 -1.40 -10.81
C SER A 47 -5.84 -0.75 -9.86
N CYS A 48 -5.94 -1.01 -8.56
CA CYS A 48 -4.99 -0.52 -7.57
C CYS A 48 -3.82 -1.48 -7.33
N LYS A 49 -3.63 -2.48 -8.20
CA LYS A 49 -2.56 -3.46 -8.06
C LYS A 49 -1.21 -2.78 -7.88
N THR A 50 -0.52 -3.15 -6.82
CA THR A 50 0.75 -2.54 -6.43
C THR A 50 1.77 -3.64 -6.15
N LYS A 51 2.99 -3.46 -6.65
CA LYS A 51 4.09 -4.38 -6.40
C LYS A 51 4.65 -4.20 -4.99
N VAL A 52 4.83 -5.32 -4.29
CA VAL A 52 5.43 -5.43 -2.97
C VAL A 52 6.90 -5.79 -3.12
N ILE A 53 7.78 -4.90 -2.69
CA ILE A 53 9.24 -5.13 -2.66
C ILE A 53 9.59 -6.04 -1.48
N SER A 54 8.99 -5.78 -0.31
CA SER A 54 9.18 -6.61 0.88
C SER A 54 8.02 -6.44 1.87
N GLY A 55 7.84 -7.41 2.76
CA GLY A 55 6.78 -7.40 3.77
C GLY A 55 5.58 -8.24 3.37
N THR A 56 4.51 -8.12 4.16
CA THR A 56 3.29 -8.93 4.02
C THR A 56 2.06 -8.09 4.30
N VAL A 57 0.96 -8.47 3.64
CA VAL A 57 -0.36 -7.87 3.84
C VAL A 57 -1.38 -8.93 4.23
N GLU A 58 -2.39 -8.51 4.98
CA GLU A 58 -3.60 -9.26 5.26
C GLU A 58 -4.76 -8.62 4.51
N TYR A 59 -5.57 -9.45 3.83
CA TYR A 59 -6.74 -8.99 3.10
C TYR A 59 -7.98 -8.98 3.98
N THR A 60 -8.74 -7.89 3.95
CA THR A 60 -10.02 -7.82 4.67
C THR A 60 -11.08 -8.68 4.00
N ASN A 61 -11.02 -8.81 2.68
CA ASN A 61 -11.84 -9.71 1.86
C ASN A 61 -10.96 -10.36 0.80
N GLU A 62 -11.26 -11.60 0.43
CA GLU A 62 -10.52 -12.31 -0.60
C GLU A 62 -10.59 -11.55 -1.95
N PRO A 63 -9.45 -11.15 -2.52
CA PRO A 63 -9.43 -10.40 -3.78
C PRO A 63 -9.88 -11.31 -4.93
N LEU A 64 -10.69 -10.77 -5.84
CA LEU A 64 -11.15 -11.49 -7.04
C LEU A 64 -10.21 -11.29 -8.23
N ALA A 65 -9.34 -10.27 -8.17
CA ALA A 65 -8.29 -10.07 -9.15
C ALA A 65 -7.16 -11.09 -8.95
N VAL A 66 -6.58 -11.56 -10.05
CA VAL A 66 -5.38 -12.40 -10.01
C VAL A 66 -4.17 -11.55 -9.63
N LEU A 67 -3.47 -11.98 -8.59
CA LEU A 67 -2.25 -11.34 -8.06
C LEU A 67 -1.08 -12.30 -8.20
N GLU A 68 0.07 -11.76 -8.56
CA GLU A 68 1.36 -12.44 -8.38
C GLU A 68 1.77 -12.44 -6.89
N GLU A 69 2.76 -13.25 -6.53
CA GLU A 69 3.22 -13.38 -5.14
C GLU A 69 3.77 -12.06 -4.56
N ASP A 70 4.29 -11.19 -5.43
CA ASP A 70 4.84 -9.88 -5.11
C ASP A 70 3.87 -8.74 -5.42
N GLU A 71 2.56 -8.99 -5.43
CA GLU A 71 1.53 -7.99 -5.69
C GLU A 71 0.50 -7.92 -4.57
N CYS A 72 -0.06 -6.73 -4.38
CA CYS A 72 -1.20 -6.52 -3.49
C CYS A 72 -2.23 -5.55 -4.04
N LEU A 73 -3.42 -5.54 -3.42
CA LEU A 73 -4.47 -4.56 -3.66
C LEU A 73 -4.63 -3.64 -2.43
N PRO A 74 -4.04 -2.44 -2.43
CA PRO A 74 -4.10 -1.50 -1.32
C PRO A 74 -5.52 -1.17 -0.87
N CYS A 75 -6.49 -1.21 -1.78
CA CYS A 75 -7.88 -0.88 -1.46
C CYS A 75 -8.59 -1.87 -0.53
N CYS A 76 -8.05 -3.08 -0.34
CA CYS A 76 -8.70 -4.12 0.45
C CYS A 76 -7.71 -4.93 1.31
N CYS A 77 -6.51 -4.39 1.55
CA CYS A 77 -5.52 -5.01 2.41
C CYS A 77 -4.99 -4.05 3.47
N SER A 78 -4.41 -4.63 4.52
CA SER A 78 -3.70 -3.93 5.58
C SER A 78 -2.33 -4.59 5.77
N PRO A 79 -1.25 -3.84 6.01
CA PRO A 79 0.06 -4.41 6.29
C PRO A 79 0.04 -5.26 7.57
N SER A 80 0.56 -6.49 7.50
CA SER A 80 0.77 -7.37 8.66
C SER A 80 2.19 -7.30 9.22
N SER A 81 3.11 -6.74 8.44
CA SER A 81 4.50 -6.41 8.80
C SER A 81 4.89 -5.07 8.19
N ASP A 82 6.07 -4.56 8.53
CA ASP A 82 6.71 -3.50 7.75
C ASP A 82 6.66 -3.88 6.26
N LEU A 83 6.24 -2.94 5.42
CA LEU A 83 5.83 -3.18 4.03
C LEU A 83 6.51 -2.16 3.12
N ASP A 84 7.22 -2.62 2.10
CA ASP A 84 7.87 -1.78 1.10
C ASP A 84 7.21 -1.97 -0.26
N LEU A 85 6.81 -0.87 -0.90
CA LEU A 85 6.02 -0.87 -2.13
C LEU A 85 6.77 -0.17 -3.26
N ASP A 86 6.53 -0.64 -4.48
CA ASP A 86 6.93 0.03 -5.71
C ASP A 86 5.70 0.69 -6.35
N LEU A 87 5.65 2.01 -6.30
CA LEU A 87 4.57 2.83 -6.84
C LEU A 87 5.00 3.64 -8.07
N THR A 88 6.09 3.24 -8.73
CA THR A 88 6.61 3.93 -9.92
C THR A 88 5.67 3.97 -11.12
N SER A 89 4.73 3.01 -11.21
CA SER A 89 3.70 2.95 -12.25
C SER A 89 2.48 3.84 -11.99
N ASP A 90 2.22 4.17 -10.73
CA ASP A 90 0.91 4.67 -10.28
C ASP A 90 0.95 6.14 -9.83
N ILE A 91 2.14 6.67 -9.56
CA ILE A 91 2.33 8.06 -9.10
C ILE A 91 3.11 8.85 -10.16
N ASP A 92 2.78 10.13 -10.34
CA ASP A 92 3.64 11.06 -11.08
C ASP A 92 5.07 11.03 -10.48
N THR A 93 6.06 10.73 -11.33
CA THR A 93 7.49 10.71 -10.99
C THR A 93 7.98 11.98 -10.31
N ASN A 94 7.32 13.13 -10.51
CA ASN A 94 7.62 14.37 -9.80
C ASN A 94 7.28 14.29 -8.31
N VAL A 95 6.15 13.65 -7.95
CA VAL A 95 5.70 13.45 -6.57
C VAL A 95 6.57 12.39 -5.87
N LEU A 96 6.89 11.29 -6.56
CA LEU A 96 7.90 10.32 -6.08
C LEU A 96 9.25 11.00 -5.82
N GLY A 97 9.64 11.94 -6.68
CA GLY A 97 10.84 12.75 -6.50
C GLY A 97 10.82 13.57 -5.21
N GLU A 98 9.70 14.17 -4.83
CA GLU A 98 9.57 14.89 -3.56
C GLU A 98 9.62 13.93 -2.36
N TYR A 99 8.96 12.79 -2.49
CA TYR A 99 8.98 11.75 -1.46
C TYR A 99 10.36 11.16 -1.26
N ILE A 100 11.16 10.94 -2.30
CA ILE A 100 12.47 10.30 -2.21
C ILE A 100 13.58 11.31 -1.88
N LYS A 101 13.50 12.57 -2.35
CA LYS A 101 14.58 13.58 -2.19
C LYS A 101 14.70 14.23 -0.81
N LYS A 102 13.71 14.11 0.08
CA LYS A 102 13.73 14.73 1.42
C LYS A 102 14.60 13.99 2.45
#